data_AF-A0A2V2SGW1-F1
#
_entry.id   AF-A0A2V2SGW1-F1
#
_cell.length_a   1.000
_cell.length_b   1.000
_cell.length_c   1.000
_cell.angle_alpha   90.00
_cell.angle_beta   90.00
_cell.angle_gamma   90.00
#
_symmetry.space_group_name_H-M   'P 1'
#
loop_
_entity.id
_entity.type
_entity.pdbx_description
1 polymer ?
#
loop_
_entity_poly.entity_id
_entity_poly.type
_entity_poly.pdbx_seq_one_letter_code
_entity_poly.pdbx_strand_id
1 'polypeptide(L)' 'MFGSMTAEDVKALPIETKIQIMEVIWEDLRSRFDRLEISQEQKSLLDRRRARVKQGKAKLLDWDTAKRKIGRR' A
#
# COMPACT_ATOMS: atom_id res chain seq x y z
N MET A 1 18.23 -3.63 -25.12
CA MET A 1 18.24 -4.74 -24.15
C MET A 1 18.11 -4.14 -22.76
N PHE A 2 16.95 -4.23 -22.12
CA PHE A 2 16.86 -3.95 -20.69
C PHE A 2 17.37 -5.20 -19.97
N GLY A 3 18.57 -5.12 -19.40
CA GLY A 3 19.11 -6.21 -18.58
C GLY A 3 18.17 -6.48 -17.41
N SER A 4 17.93 -7.76 -17.11
CA SER A 4 17.15 -8.16 -15.94
C SER A 4 17.89 -7.69 -14.68
N MET A 5 17.34 -6.71 -13.98
CA MET A 5 17.84 -6.29 -12.68
C MET A 5 17.61 -7.43 -11.68
N THR A 6 18.69 -7.92 -11.07
CA THR A 6 18.62 -9.01 -10.08
C THR A 6 18.26 -8.48 -8.70
N ALA A 7 17.87 -9.38 -7.78
CA ALA A 7 17.60 -8.99 -6.40
C ALA A 7 18.85 -8.42 -5.71
N GLU A 8 20.04 -8.94 -6.03
CA GLU A 8 21.33 -8.43 -5.55
C GLU A 8 21.60 -7.02 -6.04
N ASP A 9 21.27 -6.70 -7.30
CA ASP A 9 21.39 -5.33 -7.83
C ASP A 9 20.49 -4.35 -7.06
N VAL A 10 19.26 -4.76 -6.75
CA VAL A 10 18.32 -3.95 -5.95
C VAL A 10 18.86 -3.75 -4.54
N LYS A 11 19.45 -4.79 -3.91
CA LYS A 11 20.03 -4.69 -2.57
C LYS A 11 21.23 -3.74 -2.52
N ALA A 12 22.00 -3.64 -3.60
CA ALA A 12 23.16 -2.74 -3.68
C ALA A 12 22.77 -1.25 -3.82
N LEU A 13 21.52 -0.94 -4.17
CA LEU A 13 21.08 0.45 -4.33
C LEU A 13 21.13 1.25 -3.02
N PRO A 14 21.44 2.57 -3.10
CA PRO A 14 21.23 3.49 -2.00
C PRO A 14 19.77 3.46 -1.50
N ILE A 15 19.58 3.71 -0.20
CA ILE A 15 18.26 3.69 0.44
C ILE A 15 17.29 4.65 -0.23
N GLU A 16 17.72 5.87 -0.54
CA GLU A 16 16.91 6.89 -1.21
C GLU A 16 16.39 6.40 -2.57
N THR A 17 17.27 5.80 -3.37
CA THR A 17 16.92 5.21 -4.66
C THR A 17 15.95 4.05 -4.52
N LYS A 18 16.12 3.20 -3.49
CA LYS A 18 15.15 2.12 -3.19
C LYS A 18 13.77 2.69 -2.87
N ILE A 19 13.70 3.75 -2.08
CA ILE A 19 12.45 4.41 -1.70
C ILE A 19 11.76 4.99 -2.95
N GLN A 20 12.50 5.72 -3.79
CA GLN A 20 11.96 6.29 -5.02
C GLN A 20 11.44 5.21 -5.99
N ILE A 21 12.19 4.13 -6.18
CA ILE A 21 11.75 3.00 -7.01
C ILE A 21 10.48 2.37 -6.42
N MET A 22 10.42 2.19 -5.11
CA MET A 22 9.25 1.64 -4.43
C MET A 22 8.02 2.53 -4.59
N GLU A 23 8.16 3.85 -4.52
CA GLU A 23 7.07 4.81 -4.79
C GLU A 23 6.54 4.69 -6.22
N VAL A 24 7.43 4.62 -7.21
CA VAL A 24 7.05 4.46 -8.62
C VAL A 24 6.37 3.10 -8.85
N ILE A 25 6.89 2.02 -8.27
CA ILE A 25 6.27 0.69 -8.34
C ILE A 25 4.87 0.74 -7.72
N TRP A 26 4.70 1.34 -6.55
CA TRP A 26 3.41 1.42 -5.89
C TRP A 26 2.40 2.24 -6.70
N GLU A 27 2.82 3.36 -7.31
CA GLU A 27 1.93 4.15 -8.16
C GLU A 27 1.55 3.40 -9.45
N ASP A 28 2.49 2.68 -10.08
CA ASP A 28 2.19 1.84 -11.24
C ASP A 28 1.22 0.70 -10.88
N LEU A 29 1.46 -0.01 -9.77
CA LEU A 29 0.56 -1.07 -9.29
C LEU A 29 -0.83 -0.53 -8.94
N ARG A 30 -0.89 0.66 -8.33
CA ARG A 30 -2.14 1.34 -8.02
C ARG A 30 -2.92 1.70 -9.28
N SER A 31 -2.24 2.19 -10.33
CA SER A 31 -2.89 2.55 -11.60
C SER A 31 -3.49 1.33 -12.32
N ARG A 32 -2.97 0.14 -12.04
CA ARG A 32 -3.41 -1.14 -12.61
C ARG A 32 -4.34 -1.92 -11.68
N PHE A 33 -4.87 -1.28 -10.64
CA PHE A 33 -5.73 -1.92 -9.64
C PHE A 33 -6.91 -2.69 -10.26
N ASP A 34 -7.50 -2.16 -11.32
CA ASP A 34 -8.63 -2.80 -12.03
C ASP A 34 -8.24 -4.11 -12.75
N ARG A 35 -6.95 -4.38 -12.93
CA ARG A 35 -6.41 -5.59 -13.57
C ARG A 35 -5.94 -6.64 -12.56
N LEU A 36 -5.90 -6.30 -11.28
CA LEU A 36 -5.54 -7.25 -10.23
C LEU A 36 -6.75 -8.14 -9.95
N GLU A 37 -6.55 -9.46 -9.99
CA GLU A 37 -7.56 -10.44 -9.57
C GLU A 37 -7.71 -10.40 -8.04
N ILE A 38 -8.41 -9.39 -7.55
CA ILE A 38 -8.79 -9.28 -6.15
C ILE A 38 -10.07 -10.07 -5.95
N SER A 39 -10.11 -10.91 -4.92
CA SER A 39 -11.33 -11.67 -4.64
C SER A 39 -12.48 -10.71 -4.31
N GLN A 40 -13.70 -11.05 -4.73
CA GLN A 40 -14.87 -10.22 -4.41
C GLN A 40 -15.10 -10.06 -2.90
N GLU A 41 -14.63 -11.02 -2.10
CA GLU A 41 -14.65 -10.93 -0.64
C GLU A 41 -13.74 -9.81 -0.12
N GLN A 42 -12.51 -9.73 -0.62
CA GLN A 42 -11.56 -8.68 -0.26
C GLN A 42 -12.10 -7.29 -0.64
N LYS A 43 -12.68 -7.15 -1.84
CA LYS A 43 -13.31 -5.89 -2.28
C LYS A 43 -14.47 -5.50 -1.37
N SER A 44 -15.39 -6.44 -1.11
CA SER A 44 -16.56 -6.22 -0.25
C SER A 44 -16.18 -5.84 1.18
N LEU A 45 -15.10 -6.44 1.73
CA LEU A 45 -14.58 -6.08 3.05
C LEU A 45 -14.09 -4.61 3.08
N LEU A 46 -13.33 -4.19 2.07
CA LEU A 46 -12.81 -2.83 1.97
C LEU A 46 -13.94 -1.81 1.78
N ASP A 47 -14.93 -2.11 0.94
CA ASP A 47 -16.09 -1.25 0.71
C ASP A 47 -16.94 -1.10 1.98
N ARG A 48 -17.17 -2.19 2.71
CA ARG A 48 -17.84 -2.17 4.02
C ARG A 48 -17.11 -1.28 5.02
N ARG A 49 -15.77 -1.34 5.07
CA ARG A 49 -14.96 -0.49 5.96
C ARG A 49 -15.08 0.98 5.58
N ARG A 50 -15.03 1.31 4.28
CA ARG A 50 -15.23 2.68 3.77
C ARG A 50 -16.62 3.21 4.11
N ALA A 51 -17.66 2.39 3.92
CA ALA A 51 -19.04 2.76 4.25
C ALA A 51 -19.21 3.07 5.75
N ARG A 52 -18.60 2.28 6.64
CA ARG A 52 -18.64 2.56 8.08
C ARG A 52 -18.02 3.89 8.45
N VAL A 53 -16.93 4.29 7.79
CA VAL A 53 -16.33 5.63 8.00
C VAL A 53 -17.27 6.73 7.53
N LYS A 54 -17.84 6.61 6.32
CA LYS A 54 -18.82 7.57 5.78
C LYS A 54 -20.06 7.72 6.67
N GLN A 55 -20.50 6.64 7.30
CA GLN A 55 -21.65 6.62 8.22
C GLN A 55 -21.31 7.06 9.66
N GLY A 56 -20.05 7.45 9.95
CA GLY A 56 -19.62 7.80 11.31
C GLY A 56 -19.48 6.63 12.28
N LYS A 57 -19.63 5.38 11.80
CA LYS A 57 -19.52 4.13 12.59
C LYS A 57 -18.08 3.62 12.74
N ALA A 58 -17.12 4.33 12.16
CA ALA A 58 -15.69 4.09 12.30
C ALA A 58 -14.94 5.41 12.10
N LYS A 59 -13.87 5.63 12.87
CA LYS A 59 -13.01 6.81 12.72
C LYS A 59 -11.80 6.45 11.85
N LEU A 60 -11.58 7.21 10.78
CA LEU A 60 -10.31 7.20 10.06
C LEU A 60 -9.28 7.94 10.91
N LEU A 61 -8.14 7.32 11.16
CA LEU A 61 -7.05 7.93 11.91
C LEU A 61 -5.92 8.29 10.94
N ASP A 62 -5.28 9.43 11.19
CA ASP A 62 -3.99 9.71 10.60
C ASP A 62 -2.94 8.71 11.10
N TRP A 63 -1.85 8.58 10.34
CA TRP A 63 -0.83 7.57 10.60
C TRP A 63 -0.12 7.76 11.95
N ASP A 64 0.11 8.98 12.38
CA ASP A 64 0.76 9.26 13.66
C ASP A 64 -0.13 8.90 14.85
N THR A 65 -1.42 9.19 14.76
CA THR A 65 -2.42 8.75 15.74
C THR A 65 -2.59 7.23 15.75
N ALA A 66 -2.56 6.59 14.58
CA ALA A 66 -2.61 5.14 14.48
C ALA A 66 -1.39 4.47 15.16
N LYS A 67 -0.17 4.91 14.86
CA LYS A 67 1.07 4.42 15.50
C LYS A 67 1.01 4.52 17.03
N ARG A 68 0.60 5.69 17.55
CA ARG A 68 0.46 5.91 19.00
C ARG A 68 -0.55 4.96 19.66
N LYS A 69 -1.61 4.58 18.95
CA LYS A 69 -2.60 3.62 19.47
C LYS A 69 -2.10 2.17 19.44
N ILE A 70 -1.36 1.79 18.41
CA ILE A 70 -0.84 0.41 18.24
C ILE A 70 0.30 0.14 19.22
N GLY A 71 1.25 1.07 19.36
CA GLY A 71 2.42 0.93 20.23
C GLY A 71 2.14 1.07 21.74
N ARG A 72 0.86 1.08 22.15
CA ARG A 72 0.42 1.12 23.55
C ARG A 72 -0.20 -0.21 24.02
N ARG A 73 0.01 -1.29 23.27
CA ARG A 73 -0.35 -2.65 23.66
C ARG A 73 0.85 -3.42 24.16
#